data_AF-A0A952SHW1-F1
#
_entry.id   AF-A0A952SHW1-F1
#
_cell.length_a   1.000
_cell.length_b   1.000
_cell.length_c   1.000
_cell.angle_alpha   90.00
_cell.angle_beta   90.00
_cell.angle_gamma   90.00
#
_symmetry.space_group_name_H-M   'P 1'
#
loop_
_entity.id
_entity.type
_entity.pdbx_description
1 polymer ?
#
loop_
_entity_poly.entity_id
_entity_poly.type
_entity_poly.pdbx_seq_one_letter_code
_entity_poly.pdbx_strand_id
1 'polypeptide(L)' 'MRAYRKYVVVEDSGQVTLSDMPFQAGERVEVVVIADDPTSATKLRTLQQLLHTSQALPQARLLTDAEIAAEVAAVRTSQ' A
#
# COMPACT_ATOMS: atom_id res chain seq x y z
N MET A 1 16.08 29.19 -2.49
CA MET A 1 15.98 27.94 -1.72
C MET A 1 16.33 26.77 -2.63
N ARG A 2 17.17 25.83 -2.20
CA ARG A 2 17.53 24.62 -2.97
C ARG A 2 16.79 23.44 -2.34
N ALA A 3 16.03 22.70 -3.14
CA ALA A 3 15.32 21.49 -2.67
C ALA A 3 16.14 20.25 -3.05
N TYR A 4 16.39 19.37 -2.08
CA TYR A 4 17.06 18.09 -2.30
C TYR A 4 16.11 16.97 -1.88
N ARG A 5 15.79 16.05 -2.80
CA ARG A 5 14.87 14.94 -2.56
C ARG A 5 15.65 13.63 -2.54
N LYS A 6 15.57 12.90 -1.43
CA LYS A 6 16.09 11.54 -1.27
C LYS A 6 14.95 10.64 -0.79
N TYR A 7 14.78 9.48 -1.42
CA TYR A 7 13.82 8.48 -0.97
C TYR A 7 14.51 7.57 0.04
N VAL A 8 13.85 7.32 1.17
CA VAL A 8 14.34 6.45 2.24
C VAL A 8 13.17 5.62 2.73
N VAL A 9 13.40 4.34 2.96
CA VAL A 9 12.42 3.44 3.58
C VAL A 9 12.66 3.46 5.08
N VAL A 10 11.59 3.64 5.86
CA VAL A 10 11.67 3.54 7.32
C VAL A 10 11.60 2.06 7.68
N GLU A 11 12.71 1.53 8.19
CA GLU A 11 12.80 0.17 8.72
C GLU A 11 12.18 0.10 10.12
N ASP A 12 11.99 -1.12 10.67
CA ASP A 12 11.34 -1.37 11.96
C ASP A 12 11.98 -0.66 13.17
N SER A 13 13.21 -0.16 13.01
CA SER A 13 13.92 0.64 14.03
C SER A 13 13.28 2.00 14.28
N GLY A 14 12.41 2.48 13.37
CA GLY A 14 11.81 3.82 13.44
C GLY A 14 12.80 4.96 13.24
N GLN A 15 14.05 4.67 12.87
CA GLN A 15 15.11 5.65 12.68
C GLN A 15 15.45 5.82 11.20
N VAL A 16 15.60 7.07 10.77
CA VAL A 16 16.04 7.42 9.40
C VAL A 16 17.31 8.26 9.49
N THR A 17 18.38 7.78 8.83
CA THR A 17 19.66 8.50 8.75
C THR A 17 19.87 9.02 7.34
N LEU A 18 19.98 10.34 7.19
CA LEU A 18 20.31 11.00 5.91
C LEU A 18 21.82 11.23 5.82
N SER A 19 22.55 10.30 5.18
CA SER A 19 23.99 10.44 4.90
C SER A 19 24.28 11.12 3.56
N ASP A 20 25.48 11.67 3.43
CA ASP A 20 26.08 12.18 2.18
C ASP A 20 25.29 13.31 1.53
N MET A 21 24.75 14.21 2.36
CA MET A 21 24.01 15.37 1.89
C MET A 21 24.97 16.45 1.39
N PRO A 22 24.71 17.09 0.24
CA PRO A 22 25.63 18.06 -0.38
C PRO A 22 25.57 19.45 0.28
N PHE A 23 25.46 19.51 1.61
CA PHE A 23 25.41 20.74 2.39
C PHE A 23 26.78 21.06 2.99
N GLN A 24 27.07 22.35 3.13
CA GLN A 24 28.32 22.86 3.68
C GLN A 24 28.13 23.34 5.13
N ALA A 25 29.24 23.44 5.87
CA ALA A 25 29.21 23.98 7.22
C ALA A 25 28.67 25.43 7.23
N GLY A 26 27.70 25.70 8.10
CA GLY A 26 27.08 27.02 8.24
C GLY A 26 25.80 27.24 7.41
N GLU A 27 25.41 26.28 6.56
CA GLU A 27 24.13 26.36 5.86
C GLU A 27 22.94 26.05 6.78
N ARG A 28 21.92 26.90 6.76
CA ARG A 28 20.63 26.63 7.40
C ARG A 28 19.80 25.75 6.48
N VAL A 29 19.52 24.52 6.91
CA VAL A 29 18.75 23.53 6.16
C VAL A 29 17.37 23.35 6.82
N GLU A 30 16.33 23.25 6.00
CA GLU A 30 14.97 22.89 6.40
C GLU A 30 14.68 21.45 5.95
N VAL A 31 14.11 20.64 6.84
CA VAL A 31 13.77 19.24 6.56
C VAL A 31 12.25 19.11 6.49
N VAL A 32 11.74 18.67 5.35
CA VAL A 32 10.32 18.37 5.14
C VAL A 32 10.16 16.86 5.04
N VAL A 33 9.40 16.28 5.97
CA VAL A 33 9.07 14.85 5.97
C VAL A 33 7.64 14.70 5.49
N ILE A 34 7.46 13.99 4.38
CA ILE A 34 6.15 13.64 3.84
C ILE A 34 6.05 12.12 3.91
N ALA A 35 5.16 11.63 4.77
CA ALA A 35 4.80 10.22 4.74
C ALA A 35 3.95 9.97 3.51
N ASP A 36 4.44 9.12 2.61
CA ASP A 36 3.55 8.48 1.65
C ASP A 36 2.72 7.46 2.43
N ASP A 37 1.41 7.40 2.20
CA ASP A 37 0.55 6.47 2.94
C ASP A 37 0.66 5.09 2.28
N PRO A 38 1.41 4.12 2.86
CA PRO A 38 1.49 2.79 2.29
C PRO A 38 0.15 2.06 2.40
N THR A 39 -0.87 2.63 3.07
CA THR A 39 -2.14 1.94 3.27
C THR A 39 -2.76 1.49 1.96
N SER A 40 -2.59 2.18 0.83
CA SER A 40 -3.16 1.70 -0.44
C SER A 40 -2.54 0.39 -0.90
N ALA A 41 -1.21 0.29 -0.91
CA ALA A 41 -0.50 -0.94 -1.30
C ALA A 41 -0.69 -2.06 -0.28
N THR A 42 -0.67 -1.74 1.01
CA THR A 42 -0.89 -2.70 2.09
C THR A 42 -2.32 -3.19 2.12
N LYS A 43 -3.33 -2.31 1.98
CA LYS A 43 -4.75 -2.70 1.87
C LYS A 43 -4.98 -3.57 0.64
N LEU A 44 -4.37 -3.25 -0.50
CA LEU A 44 -4.46 -4.06 -1.71
C LEU A 44 -3.92 -5.48 -1.47
N ARG A 45 -2.73 -5.61 -0.84
CA ARG A 45 -2.17 -6.92 -0.48
C ARG A 45 -3.09 -7.69 0.47
N THR A 46 -3.65 -7.03 1.47
CA THR A 46 -4.61 -7.65 2.39
C THR A 46 -5.86 -8.16 1.66
N LEU A 47 -6.44 -7.36 0.77
CA LEU A 47 -7.60 -7.76 -0.03
C LEU A 47 -7.28 -8.94 -0.95
N GLN A 48 -6.10 -8.94 -1.59
CA GLN A 48 -5.63 -10.07 -2.40
C GLN A 48 -5.48 -11.35 -1.58
N GLN A 49 -4.90 -11.25 -0.38
CA GLN A 49 -4.73 -12.39 0.51
C GLN A 49 -6.08 -12.94 1.00
N LEU A 50 -7.03 -12.07 1.35
CA LEU A 50 -8.38 -12.47 1.72
C LEU A 50 -9.09 -13.18 0.56
N LEU A 51 -9.03 -12.63 -0.65
CA LEU A 51 -9.61 -13.25 -1.83
C LEU A 51 -9.03 -14.65 -2.09
N HIS A 52 -7.70 -14.78 -2.06
CA HIS A 52 -7.05 -16.07 -2.21
C HIS A 52 -7.47 -17.07 -1.15
N THR A 53 -7.58 -16.63 0.10
CA THR A 53 -8.02 -17.48 1.21
C THR A 53 -9.46 -17.96 1.00
N SER A 54 -10.37 -17.07 0.60
CA SER A 54 -11.75 -17.40 0.27
C SER A 54 -11.85 -18.39 -0.89
N GLN A 55 -11.07 -18.21 -1.95
CA GLN A 55 -11.04 -19.12 -3.11
C GLN A 55 -10.43 -20.49 -2.80
N ALA A 56 -9.54 -20.56 -1.81
CA ALA A 56 -8.93 -21.83 -1.39
C ALA A 56 -9.92 -22.75 -0.65
N LEU A 57 -11.05 -22.22 -0.17
CA LEU A 57 -12.06 -22.99 0.55
C LEU A 57 -12.69 -24.09 -0.33
N PRO A 58 -12.90 -25.32 0.18
CA PRO A 58 -13.51 -26.40 -0.60
C PRO A 58 -14.86 -26.04 -1.20
N GLN A 59 -15.67 -25.25 -0.48
CA GLN A 59 -16.99 -24.81 -0.91
C GLN A 59 -16.92 -23.84 -2.10
N ALA A 60 -15.86 -23.01 -2.17
CA ALA A 60 -15.67 -22.06 -3.26
C ALA A 60 -15.33 -22.75 -4.59
N ARG A 61 -14.72 -23.95 -4.53
CA ARG A 61 -14.37 -24.73 -5.74
C ARG A 61 -15.58 -25.30 -6.47
N LEU A 62 -16.74 -25.34 -5.82
CA LEU A 62 -18.00 -25.80 -6.40
C LEU A 62 -18.72 -24.68 -7.18
N LEU A 63 -18.31 -23.43 -6.98
CA LEU A 63 -18.92 -22.27 -7.63
C LEU A 63 -18.23 -21.99 -8.96
N THR A 64 -19.03 -21.76 -9.99
CA THR A 64 -18.55 -21.29 -11.29
C THR A 64 -18.53 -19.76 -11.34
N ASP A 65 -17.66 -19.21 -12.20
CA ASP A 65 -17.61 -17.75 -12.43
C ASP A 65 -18.96 -17.19 -12.90
N ALA A 66 -19.75 -17.99 -13.61
CA ALA A 66 -21.08 -17.61 -14.08
C ALA A 66 -22.09 -17.46 -12.92
N GLU A 67 -22.07 -18.38 -11.95
CA GLU A 67 -22.92 -18.31 -10.75
C GLU A 67 -22.55 -17.11 -9.88
N ILE A 68 -21.25 -16.85 -9.70
CA ILE A 68 -20.75 -15.68 -8.97
C ILE A 68 -21.17 -14.38 -9.68
N ALA A 69 -21.02 -14.31 -11.00
CA ALA A 69 -21.43 -13.13 -11.77
C ALA A 69 -22.94 -12.85 -11.68
N ALA A 70 -23.76 -13.91 -11.73
CA ALA A 70 -25.21 -13.80 -11.59
C ALA A 70 -25.62 -13.27 -10.20
N GLU A 71 -25.01 -13.77 -9.13
CA GLU A 71 -25.24 -13.33 -7.76
C GLU A 71 -24.86 -11.85 -7.55
N VAL A 72 -23.65 -11.47 -7.99
CA VAL A 72 -23.17 -10.08 -7.89
C VAL A 72 -24.09 -9.12 -8.66
N ALA A 73 -24.55 -9.50 -9.85
CA ALA A 73 -25.47 -8.69 -10.64
C ALA A 73 -26.83 -8.52 -9.93
N ALA A 74 -27.37 -9.59 -9.33
CA ALA A 74 -28.61 -9.54 -8.56
C ALA A 74 -28.49 -8.62 -7.35
N VAL A 75 -27.41 -8.70 -6.58
CA VAL A 75 -27.17 -7.83 -5.41
C VAL A 75 -27.01 -6.36 -5.82
N ARG A 76 -26.25 -6.07 -6.88
CA ARG A 76 -26.03 -4.69 -7.35
C ARG A 76 -27.28 -4.03 -7.92
N THR A 77 -28.19 -4.80 -8.49
CA THR A 77 -29.47 -4.29 -9.01
C THR A 77 -30.51 -4.12 -7.89
N SER A 78 -30.26 -4.70 -6.71
CA SER A 78 -31.13 -4.63 -5.54
C SER A 78 -30.71 -3.54 -4.52
N GLN A 79 -29.62 -2.81 -4.79
CA GLN A 79 -29.19 -1.60 -4.07
C GLN A 79 -29.61 -0.35 -4.83
#